data_AF-A0A0V0G3U8-F1
#
_entry.id   AF-A0A0V0G3U8-F1
#
_cell.length_a   1.000
_cell.length_b   1.000
_cell.length_c   1.000
_cell.angle_alpha   90.00
_cell.angle_beta   90.00
_cell.angle_gamma   90.00
#
_symmetry.space_group_name_H-M   'P 1'
#
loop_
_entity.id
_entity.type
_entity.pdbx_description
1 polymer ?
#
loop_
_entity_poly.entity_id
_entity_poly.type
_entity_poly.pdbx_seq_one_letter_code
_entity_poly.pdbx_strand_id
1 'polypeptide(L)'
;FFYKEKILSPGQLKRLSDHKYSCESLSILDKFLQPWWDWLVSKIPLWLAPNLITIIGLIINILTTLVLVYYSPDAKAEAPWWAFILCALGLFAYQSLDAIDGKQARRTGTSTPLGELFDHGCDSVSTVFVAISACIAVQLGSYPSWMFFQCFCAITLFYCAHWQAYVSGTLRFGRVDVTEAQFTIMGIHLISAFFGPEIWSIKVPSIGIFEFRHLILILTVVCCSVPLYQLFIDICNGGVGKNGSTVAGTSVLSPVIPLSLVIVPAFIICRKSTEHVYENHPVLYIMAFGLVAAKVTNRLVVAHMTRNEMDYFDSSLIGPAMLFLNQYFNFFIAEHIVLWICLIWVCFDLIRYSRQVCLEICDHMRIHLFKIVPSVTPQAIQQTSNKNGTATVSNNRQSRSRKHYH
;
A
#
# COMPACT_ATOMS: atom_id res chain seq x y z
N PHE A 1 -21.91 20.38 10.20
CA PHE A 1 -21.40 20.42 11.59
C PHE A 1 -20.09 19.64 11.78
N PHE A 2 -19.57 18.94 10.75
CA PHE A 2 -18.19 18.43 10.75
C PHE A 2 -17.48 18.96 9.51
N TYR A 3 -16.31 19.61 9.66
CA TYR A 3 -15.32 19.95 8.62
C TYR A 3 -15.36 21.32 7.92
N LYS A 4 -15.05 22.38 8.68
CA LYS A 4 -14.21 23.49 8.18
C LYS A 4 -12.71 23.30 8.49
N GLU A 5 -12.36 22.30 9.29
CA GLU A 5 -10.99 22.12 9.80
C GLU A 5 -10.13 21.28 8.86
N LYS A 6 -8.90 21.72 8.68
CA LYS A 6 -7.86 21.03 7.90
C LYS A 6 -7.38 19.79 8.66
N ILE A 7 -7.09 18.70 7.93
CA ILE A 7 -6.50 17.49 8.51
C ILE A 7 -5.00 17.72 8.78
N LEU A 8 -4.30 18.35 7.84
CA LEU A 8 -2.87 18.60 7.94
C LEU A 8 -2.60 19.99 8.49
N SER A 9 -1.82 20.06 9.55
CA SER A 9 -1.30 21.30 10.08
C SER A 9 -0.32 21.96 9.09
N PRO A 10 -0.14 23.29 9.13
CA PRO A 10 0.87 23.97 8.31
C PRO A 10 2.29 23.41 8.51
N GLY A 11 2.62 22.97 9.72
CA GLY A 11 3.91 22.36 10.03
C GLY A 11 4.10 20.96 9.42
N GLN A 12 3.05 20.16 9.32
CA GLN A 12 3.07 18.87 8.60
C GLN A 12 3.26 19.09 7.11
N LEU A 13 2.53 20.03 6.51
CA LEU A 13 2.66 20.36 5.08
C LEU A 13 4.06 20.87 4.72
N LYS A 14 4.67 21.68 5.59
CA LYS A 14 6.05 22.12 5.42
C LYS A 14 7.04 20.94 5.45
N ARG A 15 6.93 20.07 6.45
CA ARG A 15 7.79 18.88 6.58
C ARG A 15 7.61 17.90 5.40
N LEU A 16 6.39 17.78 4.88
CA LEU A 16 6.10 17.00 3.69
C LEU A 16 6.82 17.55 2.46
N SER A 17 6.91 18.87 2.31
CA SER A 17 7.64 19.50 1.21
C SER A 17 9.15 19.21 1.27
N ASP A 18 9.68 18.96 2.47
CA ASP A 18 11.08 18.58 2.69
C ASP A 18 11.31 17.06 2.58
N HIS A 19 10.25 16.26 2.36
CA HIS A 19 10.36 14.81 2.19
C HIS A 19 11.12 14.46 0.92
N LYS A 20 11.99 13.46 1.03
CA LYS A 20 12.73 12.90 -0.10
C LYS A 20 12.47 11.41 -0.13
N TYR A 21 11.98 10.93 -1.26
CA TYR A 21 11.78 9.51 -1.49
C TYR A 21 13.08 8.74 -1.26
N SER A 22 13.01 7.70 -0.44
CA SER A 22 14.13 6.80 -0.13
C SER A 22 13.60 5.37 -0.17
N CYS A 23 14.11 4.59 -1.11
CA CYS A 23 13.69 3.22 -1.34
C CYS A 23 14.89 2.35 -1.72
N GLU A 24 14.97 1.17 -1.13
CA GLU A 24 15.95 0.12 -1.46
C GLU A 24 15.16 -1.12 -1.91
N SER A 25 15.33 -1.57 -3.16
CA SER A 25 14.67 -2.80 -3.65
C SER A 25 15.69 -3.83 -4.11
N LEU A 26 15.51 -5.06 -3.61
CA LEU A 26 16.25 -6.25 -4.03
C LEU A 26 15.35 -7.27 -4.76
N SER A 27 14.14 -6.87 -5.18
CA SER A 27 13.18 -7.75 -5.84
C SER A 27 13.80 -8.43 -7.06
N ILE A 28 13.49 -9.72 -7.20
CA ILE A 28 14.03 -10.58 -8.24
C ILE A 28 13.34 -10.26 -9.56
N LEU A 29 12.01 -10.21 -9.56
CA LEU A 29 11.20 -10.04 -10.76
C LEU A 29 11.28 -8.63 -11.33
N ASP A 30 11.46 -7.62 -10.49
CA ASP A 30 11.57 -6.22 -10.93
C ASP A 30 12.61 -6.06 -12.04
N LYS A 31 13.76 -6.75 -11.94
CA LYS A 31 14.84 -6.70 -12.94
C LYS A 31 14.40 -7.24 -14.31
N PHE A 32 13.58 -8.28 -14.33
CA PHE A 32 13.07 -8.89 -15.55
C PHE A 32 11.91 -8.10 -16.16
N LEU A 33 11.17 -7.35 -15.34
CA LEU A 33 10.03 -6.56 -15.77
C LEU A 33 10.40 -5.13 -16.17
N GLN A 34 11.59 -4.63 -15.82
CA GLN A 34 12.05 -3.30 -16.27
C GLN A 34 11.84 -3.05 -17.78
N PRO A 35 12.23 -3.96 -18.72
CA PRO A 35 12.02 -3.73 -20.14
C PRO A 35 10.54 -3.58 -20.52
N TRP A 36 9.66 -4.34 -19.86
CA TRP A 36 8.22 -4.25 -20.04
C TRP A 36 7.68 -2.90 -19.56
N TRP A 37 8.06 -2.46 -18.36
CA TRP A 37 7.62 -1.20 -17.78
C TRP A 37 8.17 0.02 -18.54
N ASP A 38 9.42 -0.04 -19.01
CA ASP A 38 10.03 1.02 -19.83
C ASP A 38 9.37 1.13 -21.21
N TRP A 39 9.03 -0.01 -21.82
CA TRP A 39 8.21 0.00 -23.04
C TRP A 39 6.82 0.56 -22.76
N LEU A 40 6.15 0.12 -21.70
CA LEU A 40 4.78 0.51 -21.39
C LEU A 40 4.67 2.00 -21.09
N VAL A 41 5.54 2.54 -20.23
CA VAL A 41 5.57 3.98 -19.94
C VAL A 41 5.82 4.80 -21.20
N SER A 42 6.61 4.30 -22.16
CA SER A 42 6.85 4.99 -23.43
C SER A 42 5.56 5.19 -24.26
N LYS A 43 4.57 4.31 -24.09
CA LYS A 43 3.26 4.37 -24.75
C LYS A 43 2.26 5.27 -24.03
N ILE A 44 2.52 5.62 -22.78
CA ILE A 44 1.66 6.54 -22.03
C ILE A 44 1.81 7.97 -22.58
N PRO A 45 0.69 8.68 -22.88
CA PRO A 45 0.74 10.07 -23.30
C PRO A 45 1.34 10.99 -22.22
N LEU A 46 2.11 11.99 -22.63
CA LEU A 46 2.77 12.93 -21.70
C LEU A 46 1.82 13.83 -20.90
N TRP A 47 0.55 13.93 -21.30
CA TRP A 47 -0.47 14.68 -20.56
C TRP A 47 -1.09 13.87 -19.42
N LEU A 48 -0.92 12.55 -19.42
CA LEU A 48 -1.53 11.66 -18.44
C LEU A 48 -0.76 11.75 -17.11
N ALA A 49 -1.45 12.19 -16.06
CA ALA A 49 -0.88 12.36 -14.74
C ALA A 49 -0.57 11.00 -14.08
N PRO A 50 0.57 10.87 -13.35
CA PRO A 50 0.92 9.65 -12.62
C PRO A 50 -0.18 9.13 -11.71
N ASN A 51 -0.75 9.98 -10.84
CA ASN A 51 -1.80 9.56 -9.91
C ASN A 51 -3.08 9.07 -10.60
N LEU A 52 -3.31 9.49 -11.85
CA LEU A 52 -4.43 8.98 -12.65
C LEU A 52 -4.15 7.55 -13.14
N ILE A 53 -2.89 7.22 -13.44
CA ILE A 53 -2.46 5.86 -13.76
C ILE A 53 -2.68 4.95 -12.55
N THR A 54 -2.22 5.38 -11.37
CA THR A 54 -2.38 4.66 -10.09
C THR A 54 -3.85 4.34 -9.80
N ILE A 55 -4.74 5.34 -9.84
CA ILE A 55 -6.15 5.13 -9.50
C ILE A 55 -6.88 4.27 -10.54
N ILE A 56 -6.52 4.38 -11.83
CA ILE A 56 -7.07 3.49 -12.87
C ILE A 56 -6.64 2.05 -12.60
N GLY A 57 -5.37 1.83 -12.26
CA GLY A 57 -4.88 0.53 -11.81
C GLY A 57 -5.72 -0.02 -10.67
N LEU A 58 -5.86 0.75 -9.58
CA LEU A 58 -6.64 0.34 -8.40
C LEU A 58 -8.09 -0.02 -8.77
N ILE A 59 -8.75 0.80 -9.60
CA ILE A 59 -10.12 0.55 -10.04
C ILE A 59 -10.20 -0.77 -10.82
N ILE A 60 -9.25 -1.04 -11.72
CA ILE A 60 -9.21 -2.32 -12.45
C ILE A 60 -9.13 -3.49 -11.46
N ASN A 61 -8.19 -3.45 -10.51
CA ASN A 61 -8.01 -4.52 -9.54
C ASN A 61 -9.26 -4.76 -8.69
N ILE A 62 -9.89 -3.68 -8.21
CA ILE A 62 -11.12 -3.75 -7.42
C ILE A 62 -12.23 -4.38 -8.25
N LEU A 63 -12.48 -3.87 -9.46
CA LEU A 63 -13.58 -4.34 -10.30
C LEU A 63 -13.42 -5.82 -10.68
N THR A 64 -12.21 -6.25 -11.06
CA THR A 64 -11.98 -7.66 -11.40
C THR A 64 -12.09 -8.57 -10.19
N THR A 65 -11.68 -8.10 -9.01
CA THR A 65 -11.88 -8.85 -7.75
C THR A 65 -13.36 -8.93 -7.38
N LEU A 66 -14.12 -7.84 -7.52
CA LEU A 66 -15.56 -7.82 -7.20
C LEU A 66 -16.38 -8.77 -8.08
N VAL A 67 -15.93 -9.05 -9.31
CA VAL A 67 -16.53 -10.12 -10.12
C VAL A 67 -16.39 -11.48 -9.44
N LEU A 68 -15.22 -11.81 -8.89
CA LEU A 68 -15.05 -13.04 -8.11
C LEU A 68 -15.89 -13.03 -6.83
N VAL A 69 -15.93 -11.90 -6.12
CA VAL A 69 -16.76 -11.75 -4.90
C VAL A 69 -18.24 -11.95 -5.20
N TYR A 70 -18.72 -11.51 -6.35
CA TYR A 70 -20.11 -11.73 -6.77
C TYR A 70 -20.45 -13.21 -6.90
N TYR A 71 -19.54 -14.02 -7.47
CA TYR A 71 -19.75 -15.46 -7.64
C TYR A 71 -19.47 -16.27 -6.38
N SER A 72 -18.53 -15.82 -5.53
CA SER A 72 -18.08 -16.54 -4.33
C SER A 72 -17.93 -15.60 -3.13
N PRO A 73 -19.03 -15.05 -2.60
CA PRO A 73 -19.00 -14.12 -1.46
C PRO A 73 -18.63 -14.81 -0.14
N ASP A 74 -18.70 -16.13 -0.10
CA ASP A 74 -18.29 -16.97 1.03
C ASP A 74 -16.88 -17.57 0.85
N ALA A 75 -16.23 -17.31 -0.30
CA ALA A 75 -14.97 -17.94 -0.71
C ALA A 75 -15.01 -19.48 -0.67
N LYS A 76 -16.18 -20.08 -0.88
CA LYS A 76 -16.40 -21.54 -1.00
C LYS A 76 -16.96 -21.89 -2.37
N ALA A 77 -17.93 -21.10 -2.85
CA ALA A 77 -18.57 -21.34 -4.13
C ALA A 77 -17.56 -21.28 -5.29
N GLU A 78 -17.78 -22.12 -6.30
CA GLU A 78 -16.99 -22.10 -7.52
C GLU A 78 -17.39 -20.92 -8.41
N ALA A 79 -16.40 -20.08 -8.76
CA ALA A 79 -16.57 -19.01 -9.73
C ALA A 79 -16.27 -19.53 -11.15
N PRO A 80 -16.85 -18.95 -12.21
CA PRO A 80 -16.57 -19.39 -13.57
C PRO A 80 -15.11 -19.14 -13.95
N TRP A 81 -14.51 -20.06 -14.70
CA TRP A 81 -13.08 -20.04 -15.08
C TRP A 81 -12.60 -18.70 -15.64
N TRP A 82 -13.42 -18.03 -16.47
CA TRP A 82 -13.07 -16.75 -17.08
C TRP A 82 -12.93 -15.63 -16.05
N ALA A 83 -13.61 -15.71 -14.90
CA ALA A 83 -13.52 -14.71 -13.84
C ALA A 83 -12.14 -14.76 -13.15
N PHE A 84 -11.55 -15.96 -13.02
CA PHE A 84 -10.17 -16.10 -12.54
C PHE A 84 -9.16 -15.55 -13.55
N ILE A 85 -9.34 -15.80 -14.84
CA ILE A 85 -8.50 -15.20 -15.89
C ILE A 85 -8.62 -13.68 -15.87
N LEU A 86 -9.85 -13.16 -15.77
CA LEU A 86 -10.09 -11.72 -15.67
C LEU A 86 -9.39 -11.12 -14.44
N CYS A 87 -9.41 -11.80 -13.31
CA CYS A 87 -8.71 -11.35 -12.10
C CYS A 87 -7.18 -11.41 -12.25
N ALA A 88 -6.63 -12.44 -12.89
CA ALA A 88 -5.19 -12.52 -13.18
C ALA A 88 -4.73 -11.39 -14.11
N LEU A 89 -5.48 -11.13 -15.18
CA LEU A 89 -5.21 -10.04 -16.11
C LEU A 89 -5.40 -8.66 -15.45
N GLY A 90 -6.42 -8.51 -14.61
CA GLY A 90 -6.68 -7.31 -13.84
C GLY A 90 -5.55 -7.00 -12.86
N LEU A 91 -5.05 -8.01 -12.15
CA LEU A 91 -3.91 -7.87 -11.25
C LEU A 91 -2.61 -7.57 -12.02
N PHE A 92 -2.39 -8.18 -13.19
CA PHE A 92 -1.26 -7.84 -14.05
C PHE A 92 -1.33 -6.39 -14.57
N ALA A 93 -2.52 -5.93 -14.94
CA ALA A 93 -2.75 -4.55 -15.34
C ALA A 93 -2.50 -3.60 -14.16
N TYR A 94 -3.01 -3.90 -12.96
CA TYR A 94 -2.72 -3.16 -11.73
C TYR A 94 -1.22 -3.04 -11.51
N GLN A 95 -0.52 -4.17 -11.41
CA GLN A 95 0.93 -4.25 -11.20
C GLN A 95 1.68 -3.38 -12.23
N SER A 96 1.32 -3.52 -13.50
CA SER A 96 2.00 -2.79 -14.58
C SER A 96 1.75 -1.28 -14.52
N LEU A 97 0.55 -0.84 -14.15
CA LEU A 97 0.19 0.58 -14.06
C LEU A 97 0.82 1.23 -12.82
N ASP A 98 0.82 0.51 -11.70
CA ASP A 98 1.51 0.84 -10.45
C ASP A 98 3.00 1.07 -10.71
N ALA A 99 3.70 0.08 -11.28
CA ALA A 99 5.15 0.19 -11.54
C ALA A 99 5.57 1.32 -12.50
N ILE A 100 4.67 1.80 -13.37
CA ILE A 100 4.98 2.87 -14.33
C ILE A 100 4.58 4.26 -13.86
N ASP A 101 3.82 4.42 -12.76
CA ASP A 101 3.35 5.75 -12.36
C ASP A 101 4.53 6.67 -11.95
N GLY A 102 5.50 6.14 -11.20
CA GLY A 102 6.72 6.84 -10.80
C GLY A 102 7.66 7.02 -11.98
N LYS A 103 7.67 6.07 -12.93
CA LYS A 103 8.41 6.22 -14.20
C LYS A 103 7.82 7.37 -15.03
N GLN A 104 6.49 7.45 -15.11
CA GLN A 104 5.80 8.54 -15.78
C GLN A 104 6.11 9.87 -15.06
N ALA A 105 6.05 9.91 -13.73
CA ALA A 105 6.36 11.10 -12.95
C ALA A 105 7.77 11.63 -13.23
N ARG A 106 8.76 10.74 -13.34
CA ARG A 106 10.13 11.10 -13.73
C ARG A 106 10.20 11.58 -15.18
N ARG A 107 9.51 10.90 -16.10
CA ARG A 107 9.46 11.24 -17.53
C ARG A 107 8.84 12.61 -17.79
N THR A 108 7.85 13.00 -17.01
CA THR A 108 7.13 14.29 -17.14
C THR A 108 7.67 15.38 -16.21
N GLY A 109 8.69 15.08 -15.38
CA GLY A 109 9.25 16.02 -14.42
C GLY A 109 8.27 16.44 -13.31
N THR A 110 7.33 15.56 -12.96
CA THR A 110 6.24 15.81 -11.99
C THR A 110 6.30 14.90 -10.76
N SER A 111 7.49 14.40 -10.40
CA SER A 111 7.69 13.64 -9.16
C SER A 111 7.45 14.52 -7.93
N THR A 112 6.58 14.06 -7.03
CA THR A 112 6.18 14.80 -5.82
C THR A 112 5.96 13.84 -4.64
N PRO A 113 6.07 14.30 -3.38
CA PRO A 113 5.67 13.51 -2.21
C PRO A 113 4.18 13.11 -2.26
N LEU A 114 3.32 13.91 -2.88
CA LEU A 114 1.92 13.54 -3.08
C LEU A 114 1.78 12.26 -3.92
N GLY A 115 2.60 12.10 -4.96
CA GLY A 115 2.55 10.92 -5.83
C GLY A 115 2.86 9.63 -5.07
N GLU A 116 3.95 9.63 -4.29
CA GLU A 116 4.33 8.51 -3.41
C GLU A 116 3.25 8.21 -2.35
N LEU A 117 2.68 9.25 -1.73
CA LEU A 117 1.58 9.07 -0.77
C LEU A 117 0.34 8.46 -1.43
N PHE A 118 0.03 8.89 -2.64
CA PHE A 118 -1.14 8.44 -3.40
C PHE A 118 -1.00 6.98 -3.83
N ASP A 119 0.19 6.62 -4.32
CA ASP A 119 0.60 5.27 -4.71
C ASP A 119 0.44 4.27 -3.54
N HIS A 120 1.18 4.48 -2.45
CA HIS A 120 1.10 3.63 -1.26
C HIS A 120 -0.30 3.63 -0.61
N GLY A 121 -1.03 4.74 -0.73
CA GLY A 121 -2.41 4.83 -0.28
C GLY A 121 -3.38 3.97 -1.10
N CYS A 122 -3.09 3.74 -2.38
CA CYS A 122 -3.82 2.83 -3.27
C CYS A 122 -3.40 1.37 -3.02
N ASP A 123 -2.11 1.11 -2.84
CA ASP A 123 -1.58 -0.21 -2.52
C ASP A 123 -2.19 -0.82 -1.26
N SER A 124 -2.40 -0.01 -0.22
CA SER A 124 -3.02 -0.48 1.03
C SER A 124 -4.44 -1.01 0.80
N VAL A 125 -5.20 -0.37 -0.08
CA VAL A 125 -6.55 -0.80 -0.48
C VAL A 125 -6.45 -2.02 -1.38
N SER A 126 -5.57 -1.99 -2.38
CA SER A 126 -5.33 -3.07 -3.32
C SER A 126 -5.01 -4.39 -2.60
N THR A 127 -4.17 -4.33 -1.56
CA THR A 127 -3.79 -5.47 -0.72
C THR A 127 -4.99 -6.24 -0.17
N VAL A 128 -6.07 -5.53 0.24
CA VAL A 128 -7.30 -6.17 0.73
C VAL A 128 -7.96 -7.02 -0.36
N PHE A 129 -8.12 -6.45 -1.56
CA PHE A 129 -8.77 -7.12 -2.68
C PHE A 129 -7.92 -8.25 -3.23
N VAL A 130 -6.60 -8.06 -3.35
CA VAL A 130 -5.66 -9.11 -3.77
C VAL A 130 -5.73 -10.31 -2.81
N ALA A 131 -5.71 -10.08 -1.50
CA ALA A 131 -5.81 -11.14 -0.50
C ALA A 131 -7.15 -11.89 -0.56
N ILE A 132 -8.26 -11.17 -0.73
CA ILE A 132 -9.59 -11.78 -0.91
C ILE A 132 -9.63 -12.63 -2.18
N SER A 133 -9.14 -12.10 -3.30
CA SER A 133 -9.15 -12.80 -4.59
C SER A 133 -8.37 -14.12 -4.52
N ALA A 134 -7.23 -14.13 -3.83
CA ALA A 134 -6.43 -15.34 -3.62
C ALA A 134 -7.17 -16.36 -2.76
N CYS A 135 -7.88 -15.91 -1.70
CA CYS A 135 -8.68 -16.80 -0.85
C CYS A 135 -9.85 -17.44 -1.63
N ILE A 136 -10.51 -16.67 -2.50
CA ILE A 136 -11.58 -17.19 -3.37
C ILE A 136 -11.02 -18.24 -4.34
N ALA A 137 -9.87 -17.95 -4.98
CA ALA A 137 -9.26 -18.84 -5.96
C ALA A 137 -8.92 -20.23 -5.40
N VAL A 138 -8.57 -20.32 -4.11
CA VAL A 138 -8.23 -21.58 -3.43
C VAL A 138 -9.34 -22.10 -2.51
N GLN A 139 -10.54 -21.52 -2.59
CA GLN A 139 -11.72 -21.85 -1.76
C GLN A 139 -11.42 -21.87 -0.24
N LEU A 140 -10.67 -20.87 0.23
CA LEU A 140 -10.23 -20.81 1.63
C LEU A 140 -11.37 -20.52 2.62
N GLY A 141 -12.56 -20.14 2.14
CA GLY A 141 -13.76 -20.01 2.96
C GLY A 141 -14.20 -21.31 3.64
N SER A 142 -13.79 -22.47 3.12
CA SER A 142 -13.96 -23.77 3.80
C SER A 142 -13.16 -23.87 5.11
N TYR A 143 -12.20 -22.96 5.30
CA TYR A 143 -11.34 -22.85 6.45
C TYR A 143 -11.31 -21.40 6.98
N PRO A 144 -12.40 -20.91 7.60
CA PRO A 144 -12.54 -19.50 7.96
C PRO A 144 -11.36 -18.96 8.81
N SER A 145 -10.89 -19.70 9.80
CA SER A 145 -9.73 -19.28 10.61
C SER A 145 -8.46 -19.07 9.78
N TRP A 146 -8.23 -19.91 8.77
CA TRP A 146 -7.09 -19.80 7.87
C TRP A 146 -7.25 -18.63 6.89
N MET A 147 -8.46 -18.42 6.37
CA MET A 147 -8.79 -17.24 5.56
C MET A 147 -8.58 -15.94 6.33
N PHE A 148 -9.03 -15.88 7.59
CA PHE A 148 -8.80 -14.74 8.48
C PHE A 148 -7.30 -14.48 8.62
N PHE A 149 -6.53 -15.50 8.99
CA PHE A 149 -5.08 -15.40 9.16
C PHE A 149 -4.42 -14.92 7.87
N GLN A 150 -4.71 -15.53 6.72
CA GLN A 150 -4.13 -15.19 5.43
C GLN A 150 -4.34 -13.70 5.08
N CYS A 151 -5.59 -13.23 5.13
CA CYS A 151 -5.93 -11.86 4.75
C CYS A 151 -5.33 -10.82 5.71
N PHE A 152 -5.49 -11.02 7.02
CA PHE A 152 -4.94 -10.08 7.99
C PHE A 152 -3.42 -10.13 8.07
N CYS A 153 -2.79 -11.27 7.73
CA CYS A 153 -1.35 -11.36 7.59
C CYS A 153 -0.84 -10.53 6.40
N ALA A 154 -1.46 -10.64 5.23
CA ALA A 154 -1.12 -9.82 4.07
C ALA A 154 -1.25 -8.31 4.36
N ILE A 155 -2.37 -7.90 4.97
CA ILE A 155 -2.59 -6.51 5.39
C ILE A 155 -1.54 -6.05 6.42
N THR A 156 -1.22 -6.91 7.40
CA THR A 156 -0.24 -6.60 8.45
C THR A 156 1.16 -6.47 7.87
N LEU A 157 1.56 -7.32 6.91
CA LEU A 157 2.85 -7.22 6.25
C LEU A 157 3.02 -5.89 5.52
N PHE A 158 1.99 -5.47 4.77
CA PHE A 158 2.02 -4.20 4.07
C PHE A 158 2.13 -3.02 5.06
N TYR A 159 1.38 -3.07 6.16
CA TYR A 159 1.52 -2.11 7.26
C TYR A 159 2.93 -2.12 7.88
N CYS A 160 3.51 -3.31 8.09
CA CYS A 160 4.84 -3.49 8.65
C CYS A 160 5.95 -2.90 7.75
N ALA A 161 5.81 -2.95 6.43
CA ALA A 161 6.74 -2.28 5.51
C ALA A 161 6.74 -0.76 5.72
N HIS A 162 5.56 -0.14 5.89
CA HIS A 162 5.47 1.29 6.21
C HIS A 162 5.87 1.62 7.64
N TRP A 163 5.66 0.71 8.58
CA TRP A 163 6.20 0.84 9.94
C TRP A 163 7.73 0.85 9.89
N GLN A 164 8.33 -0.07 9.15
CA GLN A 164 9.78 -0.08 8.93
C GLN A 164 10.25 1.26 8.37
N ALA A 165 9.61 1.79 7.33
CA ALA A 165 9.93 3.12 6.78
C ALA A 165 9.77 4.25 7.82
N TYR A 166 8.75 4.18 8.68
CA TYR A 166 8.55 5.12 9.77
C TYR A 166 9.67 5.09 10.82
N VAL A 167 10.30 3.92 11.03
CA VAL A 167 11.41 3.74 11.96
C VAL A 167 12.75 4.09 11.31
N SER A 168 13.01 3.62 10.10
CA SER A 168 14.30 3.69 9.42
C SER A 168 14.47 4.90 8.49
N GLY A 169 13.37 5.56 8.12
CA GLY A 169 13.37 6.63 7.10
C GLY A 169 13.42 6.13 5.65
N THR A 170 13.45 4.82 5.41
CA THR A 170 13.60 4.23 4.06
C THR A 170 12.69 3.01 3.91
N LEU A 171 11.97 2.94 2.79
CA LEU A 171 11.20 1.75 2.43
C LEU A 171 12.13 0.69 1.85
N ARG A 172 12.12 -0.52 2.40
CA ARG A 172 13.02 -1.59 1.98
C ARG A 172 12.23 -2.78 1.47
N PHE A 173 12.49 -3.16 0.23
CA PHE A 173 11.92 -4.33 -0.41
C PHE A 173 12.94 -5.46 -0.48
N GLY A 174 12.52 -6.64 -0.02
CA GLY A 174 13.31 -7.86 -0.02
C GLY A 174 13.45 -8.49 -1.40
N ARG A 175 13.99 -9.71 -1.44
CA ARG A 175 14.11 -10.49 -2.69
C ARG A 175 12.78 -11.08 -3.16
N VAL A 176 11.92 -11.44 -2.22
CA VAL A 176 10.55 -11.90 -2.45
C VAL A 176 9.68 -10.87 -1.78
N ASP A 177 9.01 -10.05 -2.59
CA ASP A 177 8.23 -8.92 -2.11
C ASP A 177 6.93 -8.78 -2.93
N VAL A 178 6.34 -7.58 -2.96
CA VAL A 178 5.06 -7.29 -3.61
C VAL A 178 4.97 -7.86 -5.04
N THR A 179 5.98 -7.65 -5.89
CA THR A 179 5.98 -8.13 -7.28
C THR A 179 5.91 -9.66 -7.35
N GLU A 180 6.75 -10.38 -6.60
CA GLU A 180 6.73 -11.85 -6.54
C GLU A 180 5.40 -12.38 -5.99
N ALA A 181 4.85 -11.73 -4.95
CA ALA A 181 3.58 -12.11 -4.37
C ALA A 181 2.43 -11.94 -5.39
N GLN A 182 2.39 -10.82 -6.12
CA GLN A 182 1.38 -10.57 -7.15
C GLN A 182 1.46 -11.59 -8.29
N PHE A 183 2.66 -11.90 -8.81
CA PHE A 183 2.82 -12.94 -9.83
C PHE A 183 2.45 -14.34 -9.33
N THR A 184 2.73 -14.64 -8.06
CA THR A 184 2.29 -15.89 -7.43
C THR A 184 0.77 -15.98 -7.41
N ILE A 185 0.08 -14.90 -7.04
CA ILE A 185 -1.39 -14.84 -7.01
C ILE A 185 -1.99 -14.90 -8.43
N MET A 186 -1.36 -14.26 -9.41
CA MET A 186 -1.74 -14.44 -10.83
C MET A 186 -1.64 -15.91 -11.24
N GLY A 187 -0.56 -16.60 -10.85
CA GLY A 187 -0.39 -18.03 -11.08
C GLY A 187 -1.49 -18.88 -10.41
N ILE A 188 -1.85 -18.56 -9.16
CA ILE A 188 -2.95 -19.22 -8.45
C ILE A 188 -4.27 -19.07 -9.22
N HIS A 189 -4.58 -17.85 -9.67
CA HIS A 189 -5.78 -17.59 -10.48
C HIS A 189 -5.77 -18.38 -11.79
N LEU A 190 -4.65 -18.43 -12.51
CA LEU A 190 -4.54 -19.20 -13.75
C LEU A 190 -4.70 -20.69 -13.50
N ILE A 191 -4.14 -21.24 -12.42
CA ILE A 191 -4.34 -22.65 -12.04
C ILE A 191 -5.83 -22.92 -11.75
N SER A 192 -6.48 -22.08 -10.96
CA SER A 192 -7.93 -22.21 -10.68
C SER A 192 -8.78 -22.06 -11.94
N ALA A 193 -8.35 -21.25 -12.91
CA ALA A 193 -9.04 -21.11 -14.18
C ALA A 193 -8.98 -22.38 -15.05
N PHE A 194 -7.79 -22.97 -15.19
CA PHE A 194 -7.58 -24.09 -16.12
C PHE A 194 -7.93 -25.45 -15.54
N PHE A 195 -7.80 -25.62 -14.23
CA PHE A 195 -8.02 -26.91 -13.56
C PHE A 195 -9.23 -26.91 -12.61
N GLY A 196 -9.90 -25.78 -12.47
CA GLY A 196 -10.96 -25.57 -11.47
C GLY A 196 -10.39 -25.31 -10.07
N PRO A 197 -11.10 -24.54 -9.21
CA PRO A 197 -10.68 -24.31 -7.82
C PRO A 197 -10.54 -25.59 -6.98
N GLU A 198 -11.23 -26.66 -7.36
CA GLU A 198 -11.19 -27.95 -6.66
C GLU A 198 -9.80 -28.60 -6.66
N ILE A 199 -8.91 -28.22 -7.59
CA ILE A 199 -7.52 -28.70 -7.59
C ILE A 199 -6.84 -28.44 -6.26
N TRP A 200 -7.19 -27.34 -5.57
CA TRP A 200 -6.61 -26.96 -4.30
C TRP A 200 -7.09 -27.84 -3.12
N SER A 201 -8.17 -28.61 -3.31
CA SER A 201 -8.66 -29.64 -2.38
C SER A 201 -7.91 -30.97 -2.50
N ILE A 202 -7.13 -31.16 -3.56
CA ILE A 202 -6.42 -32.43 -3.78
C ILE A 202 -5.39 -32.64 -2.68
N LYS A 203 -5.44 -33.82 -2.07
CA LYS A 203 -4.47 -34.26 -1.05
C LYS A 203 -3.11 -34.49 -1.69
N VAL A 204 -2.06 -33.99 -1.03
CA VAL A 204 -0.66 -34.19 -1.41
C VAL A 204 -0.38 -35.71 -1.38
N PRO A 205 -0.02 -36.33 -2.53
CA PRO A 205 0.08 -37.79 -2.65
C PRO A 205 0.99 -38.48 -1.64
N SER A 206 2.04 -37.78 -1.19
CA SER A 206 3.05 -38.29 -0.26
C SER A 206 2.73 -38.08 1.22
N ILE A 207 1.73 -37.24 1.58
CA ILE A 207 1.45 -36.90 2.99
C ILE A 207 -0.04 -37.11 3.37
N GLY A 208 -0.95 -37.38 2.42
CA GLY A 208 -2.31 -37.93 2.62
C GLY A 208 -3.32 -37.14 3.49
N ILE A 209 -2.83 -36.16 4.24
CA ILE A 209 -3.54 -35.34 5.23
C ILE A 209 -3.58 -33.88 4.77
N PHE A 210 -2.54 -33.42 4.08
CA PHE A 210 -2.45 -32.05 3.57
C PHE A 210 -3.07 -31.92 2.20
N GLU A 211 -3.92 -30.91 2.01
CA GLU A 211 -4.41 -30.49 0.69
C GLU A 211 -3.50 -29.41 0.09
N PHE A 212 -3.47 -29.25 -1.24
CA PHE A 212 -2.63 -28.24 -1.89
C PHE A 212 -2.89 -26.81 -1.43
N ARG A 213 -4.11 -26.43 -1.03
CA ARG A 213 -4.40 -25.11 -0.42
C ARG A 213 -3.56 -24.82 0.84
N HIS A 214 -3.16 -25.85 1.59
CA HIS A 214 -2.31 -25.67 2.78
C HIS A 214 -0.88 -25.26 2.42
N LEU A 215 -0.42 -25.54 1.19
CA LEU A 215 0.88 -25.08 0.71
C LEU A 215 0.94 -23.55 0.61
N ILE A 216 -0.16 -22.91 0.20
CA ILE A 216 -0.27 -21.44 0.12
C ILE A 216 -0.12 -20.82 1.50
N LEU A 217 -0.67 -21.47 2.53
CA LEU A 217 -0.51 -21.05 3.90
C LEU A 217 0.95 -21.15 4.36
N ILE A 218 1.59 -22.30 4.13
CA ILE A 218 2.99 -22.52 4.50
C ILE A 218 3.88 -21.49 3.81
N LEU A 219 3.65 -21.26 2.50
CA LEU A 219 4.35 -20.24 1.73
C LEU A 219 4.16 -18.86 2.36
N THR A 220 2.93 -18.52 2.75
CA THR A 220 2.65 -17.26 3.42
C THR A 220 3.44 -17.14 4.72
N VAL A 221 3.38 -18.11 5.62
CA VAL A 221 4.14 -18.07 6.90
C VAL A 221 5.64 -17.91 6.65
N VAL A 222 6.21 -18.66 5.71
CA VAL A 222 7.64 -18.60 5.38
C VAL A 222 8.00 -17.24 4.79
N CYS A 223 7.25 -16.75 3.81
CA CYS A 223 7.48 -15.45 3.18
C CYS A 223 7.31 -14.30 4.18
N CYS A 224 6.36 -14.39 5.11
CA CYS A 224 6.14 -13.38 6.16
C CYS A 224 7.26 -13.32 7.19
N SER A 225 7.93 -14.46 7.46
CA SER A 225 8.93 -14.55 8.53
C SER A 225 10.12 -13.61 8.30
N VAL A 226 10.54 -13.44 7.04
CA VAL A 226 11.73 -12.64 6.69
C VAL A 226 11.49 -11.14 6.88
N PRO A 227 10.44 -10.51 6.31
CA PRO A 227 10.14 -9.09 6.55
C PRO A 227 9.88 -8.78 8.03
N LEU A 228 9.18 -9.67 8.74
CA LEU A 228 8.93 -9.48 10.18
C LEU A 228 10.22 -9.55 11.01
N TYR A 229 11.14 -10.46 10.66
CA TYR A 229 12.45 -10.52 11.28
C TYR A 229 13.25 -9.22 11.01
N GLN A 230 13.22 -8.70 9.78
CA GLN A 230 13.88 -7.43 9.47
C GLN A 230 13.30 -6.25 10.24
N LEU A 231 11.96 -6.16 10.33
CA LEU A 231 11.30 -5.15 11.16
C LEU A 231 11.73 -5.27 12.63
N PHE A 232 11.82 -6.50 13.16
CA PHE A 232 12.30 -6.73 14.53
C PHE A 232 13.73 -6.21 14.72
N ILE A 233 14.64 -6.47 13.78
CA ILE A 233 16.02 -5.97 13.82
C ILE A 233 16.05 -4.44 13.78
N ASP A 234 15.27 -3.79 12.92
CA ASP A 234 15.21 -2.33 12.85
C ASP A 234 14.63 -1.71 14.13
N ILE A 235 13.65 -2.35 14.77
CA ILE A 235 13.13 -1.95 16.08
C ILE A 235 14.21 -2.09 17.16
N CYS A 236 14.98 -3.18 17.16
CA CYS A 236 16.04 -3.42 18.15
C CYS A 236 17.24 -2.49 17.99
N ASN A 237 17.59 -2.10 16.76
CA ASN A 237 18.71 -1.20 16.48
C ASN A 237 18.39 0.27 16.81
N GLY A 238 17.13 0.58 17.10
CA GLY A 238 16.65 1.95 17.25
C GLY A 238 16.44 2.62 15.89
N GLY A 239 15.40 3.44 15.80
CA GLY A 239 15.11 4.18 14.57
C GLY A 239 16.06 5.35 14.34
N VAL A 240 15.91 6.02 13.20
CA VAL A 240 16.80 7.12 12.77
C VAL A 240 16.51 8.47 13.44
N GLY A 241 15.48 8.54 14.27
CA GLY A 241 15.09 9.73 15.02
C GLY A 241 15.98 10.04 16.21
N LYS A 242 15.66 11.14 16.90
CA LYS A 242 16.37 11.56 18.12
C LYS A 242 16.35 10.45 19.17
N ASN A 243 17.52 10.09 19.71
CA ASN A 243 17.65 9.02 20.71
C ASN A 243 17.18 7.63 20.23
N GLY A 244 17.34 7.29 18.94
CA GLY A 244 16.96 5.97 18.43
C GLY A 244 15.45 5.80 18.22
N SER A 245 14.73 6.89 17.99
CA SER A 245 13.26 6.93 17.82
C SER A 245 12.86 6.86 16.34
N THR A 246 11.56 6.90 16.05
CA THR A 246 11.03 7.00 14.67
C THR A 246 11.44 8.31 14.00
N VAL A 247 11.19 8.46 12.69
CA VAL A 247 11.42 9.72 11.96
C VAL A 247 10.69 10.93 12.58
N ALA A 248 9.63 10.69 13.35
CA ALA A 248 8.86 11.72 14.05
C ALA A 248 9.34 12.00 15.48
N GLY A 249 10.34 11.28 15.98
CA GLY A 249 10.77 11.39 17.38
C GLY A 249 9.91 10.59 18.37
N THR A 250 9.05 9.69 17.89
CA THR A 250 8.17 8.86 18.73
C THR A 250 8.77 7.48 19.00
N SER A 251 8.20 6.72 19.94
CA SER A 251 8.61 5.33 20.16
C SER A 251 8.55 4.52 18.87
N VAL A 252 9.59 3.73 18.59
CA VAL A 252 9.62 2.77 17.47
C VAL A 252 8.51 1.72 17.58
N LEU A 253 7.92 1.52 18.76
CA LEU A 253 6.78 0.64 18.98
C LEU A 253 5.42 1.33 18.83
N SER A 254 5.36 2.66 18.75
CA SER A 254 4.09 3.39 18.70
C SER A 254 3.12 2.94 17.59
N PRO A 255 3.58 2.53 16.38
CA PRO A 255 2.67 2.05 15.34
C PRO A 255 1.94 0.74 15.68
N VAL A 256 2.36 -0.02 16.70
CA VAL A 256 1.65 -1.24 17.11
C VAL A 256 0.25 -0.96 17.64
N ILE A 257 0.06 0.19 18.30
CA ILE A 257 -1.20 0.56 18.97
C ILE A 257 -2.34 0.68 17.95
N PRO A 258 -2.27 1.56 16.93
CA PRO A 258 -3.36 1.73 15.97
C PRO A 258 -3.60 0.49 15.11
N LEU A 259 -2.57 -0.32 14.81
CA LEU A 259 -2.78 -1.62 14.16
C LEU A 259 -3.58 -2.57 15.08
N SER A 260 -3.20 -2.65 16.36
CA SER A 260 -3.87 -3.51 17.34
C SER A 260 -5.33 -3.10 17.57
N LEU A 261 -5.63 -1.80 17.50
CA LEU A 261 -7.00 -1.27 17.57
C LEU A 261 -7.90 -1.74 16.40
N VAL A 262 -7.33 -2.28 15.33
CA VAL A 262 -8.09 -2.91 14.24
C VAL A 262 -8.09 -4.43 14.37
N ILE A 263 -6.91 -5.05 14.47
CA ILE A 263 -6.77 -6.51 14.42
C ILE A 263 -7.39 -7.20 15.64
N VAL A 264 -7.21 -6.64 16.84
CA VAL A 264 -7.72 -7.25 18.08
C VAL A 264 -9.25 -7.22 18.10
N PRO A 265 -9.93 -6.08 17.84
CA PRO A 265 -11.39 -6.08 17.69
C PRO A 265 -11.87 -7.00 16.56
N ALA A 266 -11.19 -7.03 15.41
CA ALA A 266 -11.55 -7.94 14.31
C ALA A 266 -11.52 -9.41 14.77
N PHE A 267 -10.54 -9.80 15.56
CA PHE A 267 -10.48 -11.15 16.11
C PHE A 267 -11.55 -11.39 17.18
N ILE A 268 -11.71 -10.48 18.14
CA ILE A 268 -12.70 -10.63 19.21
C ILE A 268 -14.12 -10.71 18.66
N ILE A 269 -14.48 -9.83 17.71
CA ILE A 269 -15.80 -9.79 17.09
C ILE A 269 -16.08 -11.09 16.33
N CYS A 270 -15.10 -11.61 15.58
CA CYS A 270 -15.19 -12.91 14.93
C CYS A 270 -15.44 -14.03 15.94
N ARG A 271 -14.69 -14.08 17.05
CA ARG A 271 -14.78 -15.17 18.04
C ARG A 271 -16.01 -15.10 18.96
N LYS A 272 -16.58 -13.93 19.19
CA LYS A 272 -17.74 -13.72 20.07
C LYS A 272 -19.08 -13.70 19.34
N SER A 273 -19.08 -13.60 18.01
CA SER A 273 -20.31 -13.58 17.21
C SER A 273 -21.14 -14.84 17.46
N THR A 274 -22.41 -14.66 17.83
CA THR A 274 -23.37 -15.77 17.96
C THR A 274 -24.11 -16.03 16.66
N GLU A 275 -24.19 -15.03 15.76
CA GLU A 275 -24.75 -15.19 14.41
C GLU A 275 -23.71 -15.73 13.41
N HIS A 276 -22.49 -16.05 13.87
CA HIS A 276 -21.39 -16.50 13.03
C HIS A 276 -21.16 -15.58 11.83
N VAL A 277 -21.17 -14.26 12.07
CA VAL A 277 -21.17 -13.23 11.02
C VAL A 277 -19.94 -13.34 10.11
N TYR A 278 -18.80 -13.74 10.67
CA TYR A 278 -17.59 -13.96 9.89
C TYR A 278 -17.69 -15.23 9.04
N GLU A 279 -18.13 -16.35 9.60
CA GLU A 279 -18.22 -17.62 8.89
C GLU A 279 -19.29 -17.62 7.80
N ASN A 280 -20.35 -16.83 8.00
CA ASN A 280 -21.46 -16.66 7.06
C ASN A 280 -21.16 -15.61 5.98
N HIS A 281 -20.40 -14.56 6.31
CA HIS A 281 -20.08 -13.45 5.40
C HIS A 281 -18.58 -13.08 5.42
N PRO A 282 -17.66 -14.04 5.13
CA PRO A 282 -16.23 -13.84 5.36
C PRO A 282 -15.61 -12.77 4.47
N VAL A 283 -16.02 -12.69 3.20
CA VAL A 283 -15.50 -11.66 2.27
C VAL A 283 -15.95 -10.27 2.71
N LEU A 284 -17.24 -10.09 3.03
CA LEU A 284 -17.78 -8.81 3.53
C LEU A 284 -17.05 -8.37 4.80
N TYR A 285 -16.79 -9.31 5.71
CA TYR A 285 -16.06 -9.05 6.96
C TYR A 285 -14.64 -8.58 6.70
N ILE A 286 -13.89 -9.28 5.83
CA ILE A 286 -12.52 -8.93 5.48
C ILE A 286 -12.46 -7.60 4.72
N MET A 287 -13.43 -7.31 3.85
CA MET A 287 -13.52 -6.00 3.21
C MET A 287 -13.71 -4.89 4.24
N ALA A 288 -14.63 -5.04 5.19
CA ALA A 288 -14.91 -4.01 6.20
C ALA A 288 -13.67 -3.73 7.06
N PHE A 289 -13.12 -4.74 7.72
CA PHE A 289 -11.97 -4.56 8.62
C PHE A 289 -10.65 -4.34 7.87
N GLY A 290 -10.51 -4.92 6.68
CA GLY A 290 -9.35 -4.70 5.81
C GLY A 290 -9.26 -3.26 5.33
N LEU A 291 -10.38 -2.64 4.96
CA LEU A 291 -10.40 -1.21 4.59
C LEU A 291 -10.16 -0.29 5.80
N VAL A 292 -10.56 -0.70 7.01
CA VAL A 292 -10.20 0.02 8.25
C VAL A 292 -8.67 -0.01 8.42
N ALA A 293 -8.04 -1.17 8.25
CA ALA A 293 -6.60 -1.32 8.32
C ALA A 293 -5.86 -0.60 7.17
N ALA A 294 -6.42 -0.57 5.96
CA ALA A 294 -5.90 0.20 4.83
C ALA A 294 -5.87 1.70 5.17
N LYS A 295 -6.96 2.24 5.76
CA LYS A 295 -6.97 3.65 6.21
C LYS A 295 -5.92 3.92 7.30
N VAL A 296 -5.78 3.02 8.28
CA VAL A 296 -4.75 3.13 9.32
C VAL A 296 -3.35 3.12 8.70
N THR A 297 -3.13 2.31 7.66
CA THR A 297 -1.89 2.32 6.87
C THR A 297 -1.66 3.65 6.17
N ASN A 298 -2.69 4.23 5.54
CA ASN A 298 -2.58 5.54 4.87
C ASN A 298 -2.18 6.64 5.86
N ARG A 299 -2.71 6.59 7.09
CA ARG A 299 -2.31 7.52 8.16
C ARG A 299 -0.86 7.33 8.59
N LEU A 300 -0.35 6.10 8.59
CA LEU A 300 1.06 5.82 8.89
C LEU A 300 1.98 6.35 7.79
N VAL A 301 1.60 6.19 6.51
CA VAL A 301 2.33 6.78 5.38
C VAL A 301 2.38 8.30 5.51
N VAL A 302 1.25 8.94 5.82
CA VAL A 302 1.19 10.40 6.05
C VAL A 302 2.07 10.80 7.24
N ALA A 303 2.03 10.06 8.36
CA ALA A 303 2.84 10.31 9.54
C ALA A 303 4.35 10.23 9.23
N HIS A 304 4.76 9.22 8.45
CA HIS A 304 6.12 9.05 7.97
C HIS A 304 6.58 10.25 7.12
N MET A 305 5.86 10.57 6.06
CA MET A 305 6.28 11.59 5.10
C MET A 305 6.20 13.00 5.69
N THR A 306 5.30 13.26 6.64
CA THR A 306 5.22 14.52 7.38
C THR A 306 6.13 14.57 8.61
N ARG A 307 6.84 13.47 8.92
CA ARG A 307 7.66 13.27 10.13
C ARG A 307 6.92 13.68 11.40
N ASN A 308 5.69 13.22 11.54
CA ASN A 308 4.81 13.56 12.65
C ASN A 308 4.31 12.29 13.34
N GLU A 309 3.94 12.42 14.62
CA GLU A 309 3.25 11.35 15.32
C GLU A 309 1.92 11.01 14.64
N MET A 310 1.52 9.75 14.77
CA MET A 310 0.25 9.24 14.27
C MET A 310 -0.78 9.25 15.38
N ASP A 311 -1.94 9.89 15.19
CA ASP A 311 -2.98 9.84 16.22
C ASP A 311 -3.58 8.44 16.32
N TYR A 312 -3.79 7.96 17.54
CA TYR A 312 -4.23 6.58 17.75
C TYR A 312 -5.71 6.35 17.41
N PHE A 313 -6.55 7.35 17.64
CA PHE A 313 -7.98 7.28 17.34
C PHE A 313 -8.27 7.73 15.92
N ASP A 314 -9.15 7.00 15.25
CA ASP A 314 -9.59 7.29 13.90
C ASP A 314 -11.09 7.04 13.75
N SER A 315 -11.74 7.84 12.91
CA SER A 315 -13.17 7.69 12.60
C SER A 315 -13.50 6.35 11.94
N SER A 316 -12.57 5.66 11.28
CA SER A 316 -12.80 4.33 10.71
C SER A 316 -13.11 3.27 11.76
N LEU A 317 -12.66 3.48 13.00
CA LEU A 317 -12.91 2.56 14.13
C LEU A 317 -14.36 2.59 14.63
N ILE A 318 -15.17 3.57 14.20
CA ILE A 318 -16.59 3.65 14.56
C ILE A 318 -17.35 2.41 14.09
N GLY A 319 -17.08 1.92 12.87
CA GLY A 319 -17.67 0.68 12.33
C GLY A 319 -17.42 -0.54 13.22
N PRO A 320 -16.15 -0.91 13.46
CA PRO A 320 -15.77 -1.95 14.42
C PRO A 320 -16.34 -1.74 15.83
N ALA A 321 -16.35 -0.51 16.34
CA ALA A 321 -16.90 -0.20 17.65
C ALA A 321 -18.41 -0.46 17.71
N MET A 322 -19.16 -0.13 16.66
CA MET A 322 -20.59 -0.45 16.57
C MET A 322 -20.85 -1.96 16.62
N LEU A 323 -20.05 -2.76 15.89
CA LEU A 323 -20.14 -4.23 15.95
C LEU A 323 -19.83 -4.75 17.35
N PHE A 324 -18.74 -4.29 17.96
CA PHE A 324 -18.35 -4.70 19.31
C PHE A 324 -19.43 -4.37 20.35
N LEU A 325 -20.00 -3.15 20.30
CA LEU A 325 -21.06 -2.73 21.21
C LEU A 325 -22.35 -3.50 20.96
N ASN A 326 -22.70 -3.77 19.70
CA ASN A 326 -23.88 -4.57 19.36
C ASN A 326 -23.79 -5.99 19.95
N GLN A 327 -22.62 -6.62 19.86
CA GLN A 327 -22.36 -7.92 20.50
C GLN A 327 -22.41 -7.85 22.04
N TYR A 328 -21.86 -6.78 22.63
CA TYR A 328 -21.88 -6.58 24.08
C TYR A 328 -23.30 -6.47 24.64
N PHE A 329 -24.21 -5.82 23.90
CA PHE A 329 -25.62 -5.68 24.27
C PHE A 329 -26.54 -6.79 23.72
N ASN A 330 -25.99 -7.99 23.52
CA ASN A 330 -26.74 -9.19 23.09
C ASN A 330 -27.48 -9.02 21.74
N PHE A 331 -26.81 -8.45 20.74
CA PHE A 331 -27.27 -8.48 19.33
C PHE A 331 -28.60 -7.74 19.09
N PHE A 332 -28.72 -6.50 19.59
CA PHE A 332 -29.92 -5.67 19.40
C PHE A 332 -30.29 -5.47 17.92
N ILE A 333 -29.29 -5.45 17.03
CA ILE A 333 -29.44 -5.41 15.57
C ILE A 333 -28.71 -6.63 15.00
N ALA A 334 -29.25 -7.23 13.92
CA ALA A 334 -28.58 -8.31 13.21
C ALA A 334 -27.15 -7.91 12.79
N GLU A 335 -26.16 -8.74 13.11
CA GLU A 335 -24.74 -8.43 12.95
C GLU A 335 -24.37 -8.15 11.50
N HIS A 336 -24.99 -8.89 10.56
CA HIS A 336 -24.83 -8.69 9.12
C HIS A 336 -25.20 -7.25 8.69
N ILE A 337 -26.27 -6.68 9.25
CA ILE A 337 -26.69 -5.30 8.92
C ILE A 337 -25.65 -4.30 9.46
N VAL A 338 -25.22 -4.49 10.71
CA VAL A 338 -24.19 -3.64 11.32
C VAL A 338 -22.86 -3.74 10.56
N LEU A 339 -22.54 -4.92 10.02
CA LEU A 339 -21.36 -5.15 9.20
C LEU A 339 -21.43 -4.41 7.85
N TRP A 340 -22.58 -4.39 7.19
CA TRP A 340 -22.78 -3.55 6.00
C TRP A 340 -22.63 -2.05 6.32
N ILE A 341 -23.20 -1.60 7.44
CA ILE A 341 -23.04 -0.22 7.90
C ILE A 341 -21.56 0.10 8.15
N CYS A 342 -20.82 -0.83 8.77
CA CYS A 342 -19.38 -0.72 8.97
C CYS A 342 -18.63 -0.57 7.63
N LEU A 343 -18.93 -1.42 6.64
CA LEU A 343 -18.31 -1.33 5.31
C LEU A 343 -18.63 0.01 4.62
N ILE A 344 -19.89 0.43 4.61
CA ILE A 344 -20.31 1.69 3.98
C ILE A 344 -19.62 2.88 4.66
N TRP A 345 -19.57 2.87 5.99
CA TRP A 345 -18.91 3.90 6.78
C TRP A 345 -17.42 4.00 6.45
N VAL A 346 -16.68 2.89 6.48
CA VAL A 346 -15.24 2.92 6.21
C VAL A 346 -14.93 3.31 4.77
N CYS A 347 -15.74 2.89 3.79
CA CYS A 347 -15.58 3.33 2.40
C CYS A 347 -15.75 4.86 2.28
N PHE A 348 -16.82 5.41 2.87
CA PHE A 348 -17.06 6.84 2.88
C PHE A 348 -15.91 7.60 3.56
N ASP A 349 -15.51 7.14 4.73
CA ASP A 349 -14.50 7.77 5.58
C ASP A 349 -13.09 7.72 4.97
N LEU A 350 -12.73 6.61 4.33
CA LEU A 350 -11.48 6.46 3.57
C LEU A 350 -11.44 7.38 2.35
N ILE A 351 -12.49 7.38 1.51
CA ILE A 351 -12.57 8.27 0.34
C ILE A 351 -12.48 9.73 0.76
N ARG A 352 -13.22 10.09 1.81
CA ARG A 352 -13.22 11.43 2.38
C ARG A 352 -11.82 11.84 2.86
N TYR A 353 -11.18 10.99 3.67
CA TYR A 353 -9.84 11.21 4.20
C TYR A 353 -8.83 11.40 3.08
N SER A 354 -8.75 10.45 2.15
CA SER A 354 -7.81 10.48 1.02
C SER A 354 -8.02 11.71 0.15
N ARG A 355 -9.28 12.06 -0.18
CA ARG A 355 -9.60 13.27 -0.94
C ARG A 355 -9.12 14.52 -0.22
N GLN A 356 -9.41 14.67 1.07
CA GLN A 356 -9.06 15.88 1.81
C GLN A 356 -7.54 16.04 1.96
N VAL A 357 -6.83 14.96 2.33
CA VAL A 357 -5.35 14.96 2.40
C VAL A 357 -4.73 15.34 1.05
N CYS A 358 -5.19 14.71 -0.04
CA CYS A 358 -4.67 15.01 -1.37
C CYS A 358 -4.90 16.47 -1.78
N LEU A 359 -6.10 17.01 -1.53
CA LEU A 359 -6.42 18.40 -1.88
C LEU A 359 -5.64 19.40 -1.03
N GLU A 360 -5.48 19.17 0.27
CA GLU A 360 -4.67 20.03 1.13
C GLU A 360 -3.20 20.07 0.71
N ILE A 361 -2.64 18.93 0.26
CA ILE A 361 -1.29 18.85 -0.28
C ILE A 361 -1.21 19.55 -1.65
N CYS A 362 -2.20 19.34 -2.54
CA CYS A 362 -2.28 20.02 -3.82
C CYS A 362 -2.28 21.55 -3.66
N ASP A 363 -3.10 22.07 -2.74
CA ASP A 363 -3.20 23.50 -2.44
C ASP A 363 -1.87 24.05 -1.90
N HIS A 364 -1.18 23.30 -1.03
CA HIS A 364 0.11 23.70 -0.48
C HIS A 364 1.22 23.72 -1.53
N MET A 365 1.30 22.68 -2.36
CA MET A 365 2.33 22.51 -3.39
C MET A 365 2.02 23.22 -4.71
N ARG A 366 0.79 23.75 -4.87
CA ARG A 366 0.26 24.35 -6.11
C ARG A 366 0.32 23.42 -7.31
N ILE A 367 -0.08 22.17 -7.10
CA ILE A 367 -0.16 21.13 -8.13
C ILE A 367 -1.61 20.66 -8.30
N HIS A 368 -1.89 19.98 -9.41
CA HIS A 368 -3.19 19.33 -9.62
C HIS A 368 -3.05 17.82 -9.45
N LEU A 369 -4.04 17.20 -8.81
CA LEU A 369 -4.01 15.78 -8.47
C LEU A 369 -3.95 14.86 -9.72
N PHE A 370 -4.77 15.15 -10.74
CA PHE A 370 -4.95 14.29 -11.92
C PHE A 370 -4.66 14.99 -13.25
N LYS A 371 -3.91 16.09 -13.22
CA LYS A 371 -3.57 16.86 -14.43
C LYS A 371 -2.14 17.34 -14.39
N ILE A 372 -1.42 17.15 -15.48
CA ILE A 372 -0.12 17.79 -15.70
C ILE A 372 -0.39 19.18 -16.29
N VAL A 373 0.07 20.22 -15.59
CA VAL A 373 0.08 21.58 -16.15
C VAL A 373 1.40 21.74 -16.89
N PRO A 374 1.39 22.12 -18.18
CA PRO A 374 2.62 22.41 -18.90
C PRO A 374 3.39 23.51 -18.16
N SER A 375 4.61 23.21 -17.74
CA SER A 375 5.52 24.23 -17.23
C SER A 375 5.72 25.26 -18.34
N VAL A 376 5.25 26.50 -18.14
CA VAL A 376 5.69 27.62 -18.98
C VAL A 376 7.18 27.73 -18.74
N THR A 377 7.98 27.31 -19.72
CA THR A 377 9.44 27.37 -19.65
C THR A 377 9.83 28.82 -19.36
N PRO A 378 10.50 29.15 -18.23
CA PRO A 378 11.26 30.38 -18.19
C PRO A 378 12.34 30.23 -19.25
N GLN A 379 12.29 31.08 -20.27
CA GLN A 379 13.33 31.17 -21.28
C GLN A 379 14.70 31.14 -20.59
N ALA A 380 15.59 30.33 -21.17
CA ALA A 380 16.97 30.19 -20.76
C ALA A 380 17.54 31.55 -20.33
N ILE A 381 17.99 31.64 -19.07
CA ILE A 381 18.96 32.67 -18.69
C ILE A 381 20.19 32.35 -19.53
N GLN A 382 20.30 33.01 -20.68
CA GLN A 382 21.54 33.11 -21.44
C GLN A 382 22.59 33.65 -20.48
N GLN A 383 23.45 32.78 -19.97
CA GLN A 383 24.77 33.18 -19.57
C GLN A 383 25.47 33.72 -20.82
N THR A 384 25.46 35.04 -20.98
CA THR A 384 26.31 35.75 -21.92
C THR A 384 27.77 35.48 -21.54
N SER A 385 28.33 34.39 -22.07
CA SER A 385 29.78 34.22 -22.16
C SER A 385 30.26 34.91 -23.42
N ASN A 386 30.48 36.23 -23.35
CA ASN A 386 31.30 36.91 -24.35
C ASN A 386 32.76 36.76 -23.96
N LYS A 387 33.38 35.66 -24.42
CA LYS A 387 34.80 35.64 -24.72
C LYS A 387 35.00 36.32 -26.08
N ASN A 388 35.65 37.47 -26.10
CA ASN A 388 36.50 37.90 -27.21
C ASN A 388 37.57 38.84 -26.64
N GLY A 389 38.83 38.46 -26.84
CA GLY A 389 39.99 39.12 -26.26
C GLY A 389 40.51 40.29 -27.10
N THR A 390 41.29 41.15 -26.45
CA THR A 390 42.52 41.74 -27.00
C THR A 390 43.37 42.31 -25.86
N ALA A 391 44.69 42.29 -26.08
CA ALA A 391 45.76 42.45 -25.12
C ALA A 391 45.82 43.82 -24.41
N THR A 392 46.32 43.83 -23.16
CA THR A 392 47.26 44.87 -22.71
C THR A 392 48.10 44.38 -21.54
N VAL A 393 49.38 44.76 -21.62
CA VAL A 393 50.51 44.44 -20.73
C VAL A 393 50.42 45.27 -19.44
N SER A 394 50.73 44.67 -18.27
CA SER A 394 51.51 45.35 -17.23
C SER A 394 52.02 44.38 -16.14
N ASN A 395 53.34 44.42 -15.95
CA ASN A 395 54.12 43.82 -14.87
C ASN A 395 53.54 44.02 -13.46
N ASN A 396 53.64 42.99 -12.59
CA ASN A 396 54.50 43.09 -11.40
C ASN A 396 54.64 41.77 -10.60
N ARG A 397 55.90 41.35 -10.51
CA ARG A 397 56.65 40.85 -9.32
C ARG A 397 56.01 39.89 -8.31
N GLN A 398 56.67 38.71 -8.25
CA GLN A 398 57.29 38.07 -7.07
C GLN A 398 56.42 37.62 -5.89
N SER A 399 56.42 36.30 -5.65
CA SER A 399 56.90 35.62 -4.42
C SER A 399 56.26 34.22 -4.31
N ARG A 400 56.93 33.16 -4.76
CA ARG A 400 57.64 32.16 -3.93
C ARG A 400 56.83 31.48 -2.81
N SER A 401 56.77 30.15 -2.93
CA SER A 401 56.92 29.14 -1.84
C SER A 401 55.69 28.97 -0.92
N ARG A 402 55.21 27.78 -0.55
CA ARG A 402 55.89 26.51 -0.25
C ARG A 402 54.83 25.37 -0.16
N LYS A 403 55.28 24.16 -0.46
CA LYS A 403 54.65 22.87 -0.13
C LYS A 403 54.39 22.76 1.38
N HIS A 404 53.32 22.06 1.79
CA HIS A 404 53.44 20.92 2.70
C HIS A 404 52.20 20.02 2.68
N TYR A 405 52.50 18.73 2.79
CA TYR A 405 51.64 17.56 2.96
C TYR A 405 50.73 17.66 4.19
N HIS A 406 49.48 17.21 4.08
CA HIS A 406 49.04 15.90 4.57
C HIS A 406 47.72 15.49 3.96
#